data_AF-K1WY15-F1
#
_entry.id   AF-K1WY15-F1
#
_cell.length_a   1.000
_cell.length_b   1.000
_cell.length_c   1.000
_cell.angle_alpha   90.00
_cell.angle_beta   90.00
_cell.angle_gamma   90.00
#
_symmetry.space_group_name_H-M   'P 1'
#
loop_
_entity.id
_entity.type
_entity.pdbx_description
1 polymer ?
#
loop_
_entity_poly.entity_id
_entity_poly.type
_entity_poly.pdbx_seq_one_letter_code
_entity_poly.pdbx_strand_id
1 'polypeptide(L)'
;MSSKNEKREGIYVELDVLLDTRMGTLKRINSDLADKIALSETYHSREHDVFDGIDPTQFKEVYQNRDVLTLSMSLLTNAIPLIRHLISQLGEQAIARPFHDGGEVFLNYYPYQLSREDVDEIQKAMTIWMQGIAPVTLINIPPNNLTPSYCKENYSLMLMYEYASWIDMHAEEFAKVQIPDVTLFVPAIYFEKKPTEEELKGMVKESMHPMQAIEFLASTIIGLKLIDVMHFSILSKDQKTA
;
A
#
# COMPACT_ATOMS: atom_id res chain seq x y z
N MET A 1 -0.48 33.96 -20.47
CA MET A 1 0.61 33.09 -19.97
C MET A 1 -0.04 31.87 -19.36
N SER A 2 -0.05 30.76 -20.10
CA SER A 2 -0.56 29.48 -19.59
C SER A 2 0.51 28.94 -18.64
N SER A 3 0.20 28.85 -17.34
CA SER A 3 1.07 28.15 -16.40
C SER A 3 1.21 26.72 -16.90
N LYS A 4 2.44 26.31 -17.24
CA LYS A 4 2.74 24.88 -17.33
C LYS A 4 2.26 24.28 -16.00
N ASN A 5 1.34 23.34 -16.08
CA ASN A 5 0.86 22.61 -14.91
C ASN A 5 2.06 21.80 -14.41
N GLU A 6 2.79 22.33 -13.45
CA GLU A 6 3.90 21.62 -12.81
C GLU A 6 3.30 20.37 -12.17
N LYS A 7 3.77 19.20 -12.62
CA LYS A 7 3.31 17.91 -12.12
C LYS A 7 3.60 17.88 -10.62
N ARG A 8 2.56 17.75 -9.79
CA ARG A 8 2.75 17.57 -8.35
C ARG A 8 3.40 16.21 -8.13
N GLU A 9 4.53 16.20 -7.44
CA GLU A 9 5.21 14.95 -7.04
C GLU A 9 4.57 14.41 -5.77
N GLY A 10 3.28 14.05 -5.86
CA GLY A 10 2.54 13.48 -4.75
C GLY A 10 2.94 12.03 -4.46
N ILE A 11 2.84 11.65 -3.20
CA ILE A 11 3.01 10.28 -2.71
C ILE A 11 1.67 9.82 -2.15
N TYR A 12 1.01 8.91 -2.84
CA TYR A 12 -0.24 8.31 -2.37
C TYR A 12 0.04 7.13 -1.44
N VAL A 13 -0.66 7.06 -0.32
CA VAL A 13 -0.57 5.96 0.66
C VAL A 13 -1.96 5.59 1.13
N GLU A 14 -2.29 4.30 1.17
CA GLU A 14 -3.53 3.84 1.82
C GLU A 14 -3.36 3.77 3.34
N LEU A 15 -4.43 4.08 4.09
CA LEU A 15 -4.43 3.91 5.54
C LEU A 15 -4.16 2.45 5.94
N ASP A 16 -4.62 1.49 5.13
CA ASP A 16 -4.36 0.05 5.26
C ASP A 16 -2.88 -0.33 5.10
N VAL A 17 -2.05 0.54 4.52
CA VAL A 17 -0.60 0.35 4.45
C VAL A 17 0.07 0.75 5.76
N LEU A 18 -0.46 1.75 6.46
CA LEU A 18 0.08 2.27 7.72
C LEU A 18 -0.39 1.49 8.94
N LEU A 19 -1.62 1.01 8.88
CA LEU A 19 -2.26 0.22 9.92
C LEU A 19 -2.55 -1.16 9.36
N ASP A 20 -2.12 -2.20 10.08
CA ASP A 20 -2.36 -3.58 9.71
C ASP A 20 -3.82 -3.94 9.98
N THR A 21 -4.68 -3.60 9.02
CA THR A 21 -6.12 -3.82 9.12
C THR A 21 -6.50 -5.27 8.91
N ARG A 22 -5.62 -6.11 8.35
CA ARG A 22 -5.80 -7.57 8.39
C ARG A 22 -5.72 -8.07 9.82
N MET A 23 -4.74 -7.59 10.61
CA MET A 23 -4.66 -7.93 12.03
C MET A 23 -5.87 -7.40 12.81
N GLY A 24 -6.34 -6.18 12.50
CA GLY A 24 -7.60 -5.65 13.04
C GLY A 24 -8.80 -6.56 12.72
N THR A 25 -8.90 -7.02 11.48
CA THR A 25 -9.94 -7.97 11.03
C THR A 25 -9.85 -9.31 11.75
N LEU A 26 -8.65 -9.88 11.87
CA LEU A 26 -8.42 -11.12 12.62
C LEU A 26 -8.91 -10.98 14.06
N LYS A 27 -8.62 -9.86 14.72
CA LYS A 27 -9.09 -9.60 16.08
C LYS A 27 -10.60 -9.52 16.20
N ARG A 28 -11.28 -8.97 15.18
CA ARG A 28 -12.75 -8.95 15.13
C ARG A 28 -13.34 -10.35 15.01
N ILE A 29 -12.68 -11.25 14.28
CA ILE A 29 -13.16 -12.62 14.08
C ILE A 29 -12.86 -13.47 15.32
N ASN A 30 -11.61 -13.48 15.77
CA ASN A 30 -11.15 -14.25 16.92
C ASN A 30 -9.88 -13.61 17.51
N SER A 31 -10.03 -12.84 18.59
CA SER A 31 -8.93 -12.13 19.24
C SER A 31 -7.80 -13.05 19.70
N ASP A 32 -8.11 -14.21 20.30
CA ASP A 32 -7.10 -15.14 20.81
C ASP A 32 -6.26 -15.75 19.69
N LEU A 33 -6.91 -16.04 18.55
CA LEU A 33 -6.22 -16.58 17.38
C LEU A 33 -5.41 -15.50 16.67
N ALA A 34 -5.93 -14.27 16.60
CA ALA A 34 -5.20 -13.12 16.06
C ALA A 34 -3.88 -12.88 16.82
N ASP A 35 -3.91 -12.95 18.15
CA ASP A 35 -2.69 -12.79 18.97
C ASP A 35 -1.69 -13.94 18.74
N LYS A 36 -2.15 -15.17 18.52
CA LYS A 36 -1.28 -16.30 18.14
C LYS A 36 -0.66 -16.11 16.77
N ILE A 37 -1.45 -15.67 15.78
CA ILE A 37 -0.96 -15.38 14.43
C ILE A 37 0.06 -14.24 14.46
N ALA A 38 -0.21 -13.16 15.20
CA ALA A 38 0.68 -12.02 15.37
C ALA A 38 2.05 -12.39 15.96
N LEU A 39 2.09 -13.46 16.78
CA LEU A 39 3.30 -13.99 17.41
C LEU A 39 3.97 -15.12 16.60
N SER A 40 3.34 -15.58 15.51
CA SER A 40 3.89 -16.61 14.65
C SER A 40 5.06 -16.05 13.83
N GLU A 41 6.06 -16.88 13.58
CA GLU A 41 7.19 -16.52 12.69
C GLU A 41 6.73 -16.29 11.24
N THR A 42 5.58 -16.86 10.86
CA THR A 42 5.09 -16.86 9.48
C THR A 42 4.31 -15.62 9.09
N TYR A 43 3.81 -14.82 10.03
CA TYR A 43 2.96 -13.67 9.69
C TYR A 43 3.70 -12.61 8.87
N HIS A 44 4.93 -12.29 9.25
CA HIS A 44 5.78 -11.29 8.60
C HIS A 44 6.41 -11.78 7.29
N SER A 45 6.37 -13.08 7.02
CA SER A 45 6.92 -13.70 5.81
C SER A 45 5.85 -14.45 5.01
N ARG A 46 4.56 -14.13 5.22
CA ARG A 46 3.45 -14.85 4.60
C ARG A 46 3.43 -14.60 3.10
N GLU A 47 3.05 -15.63 2.35
CA GLU A 47 2.92 -15.52 0.89
C GLU A 47 1.49 -15.18 0.43
N HIS A 48 0.50 -15.27 1.32
CA HIS A 48 -0.90 -14.98 1.07
C HIS A 48 -1.63 -14.66 2.38
N ASP A 49 -2.80 -14.03 2.27
CA ASP A 49 -3.67 -13.73 3.43
C ASP A 49 -4.63 -14.90 3.72
N VAL A 50 -4.05 -16.05 4.05
CA VAL A 50 -4.76 -17.23 4.57
C VAL A 50 -4.19 -17.52 5.94
N PHE A 51 -5.07 -17.63 6.93
CA PHE A 51 -4.66 -17.72 8.33
C PHE A 51 -5.21 -19.01 8.94
N ASP A 52 -4.32 -19.81 9.52
CA ASP A 52 -4.68 -21.08 10.13
C ASP A 52 -5.76 -20.91 11.20
N GLY A 53 -6.84 -21.67 11.08
CA GLY A 53 -7.98 -21.61 12.00
C GLY A 53 -8.98 -20.49 11.73
N ILE A 54 -8.80 -19.70 10.67
CA ILE A 54 -9.77 -18.71 10.18
C ILE A 54 -10.33 -19.18 8.85
N ASP A 55 -11.65 -19.16 8.70
CA ASP A 55 -12.27 -19.42 7.40
C ASP A 55 -11.94 -18.27 6.41
N PRO A 56 -11.36 -18.57 5.23
CA PRO A 56 -10.97 -17.53 4.27
C PRO A 56 -12.14 -16.68 3.76
N THR A 57 -13.34 -17.28 3.64
CA THR A 57 -14.53 -16.56 3.18
C THR A 57 -15.00 -15.58 4.25
N GLN A 58 -15.04 -16.02 5.50
CA GLN A 58 -15.34 -15.17 6.65
C GLN A 58 -14.33 -14.02 6.76
N PHE A 59 -13.03 -14.30 6.62
CA PHE A 59 -12.00 -13.25 6.64
C PHE A 59 -12.25 -12.20 5.57
N LYS A 60 -12.46 -12.64 4.32
CA LYS A 60 -12.72 -11.75 3.19
C LYS A 60 -13.97 -10.89 3.41
N GLU A 61 -15.05 -11.47 3.89
CA GLU A 61 -16.30 -10.74 4.17
C GLU A 61 -16.10 -9.65 5.24
N VAL A 62 -15.44 -9.98 6.35
CA VAL A 62 -15.19 -9.00 7.42
C VAL A 62 -14.19 -7.93 6.97
N TYR A 63 -13.17 -8.29 6.19
CA TYR A 63 -12.17 -7.36 5.67
C TYR A 63 -12.75 -6.39 4.63
N GLN A 64 -13.64 -6.86 3.76
CA GLN A 64 -14.33 -6.00 2.79
C GLN A 64 -15.27 -5.00 3.46
N ASN A 65 -15.85 -5.39 4.62
CA ASN A 65 -16.70 -4.54 5.45
C ASN A 65 -15.94 -3.92 6.63
N ARG A 66 -14.64 -3.66 6.47
CA ARG A 66 -13.83 -3.00 7.49
C ARG A 66 -14.29 -1.57 7.73
N ASP A 67 -14.21 -1.17 8.99
CA ASP A 67 -14.79 0.05 9.53
C ASP A 67 -13.89 0.63 10.64
N VAL A 68 -14.38 1.67 11.33
CA VAL A 68 -13.65 2.32 12.44
C VAL A 68 -13.35 1.35 13.59
N LEU A 69 -14.20 0.34 13.82
CA LEU A 69 -13.92 -0.71 14.80
C LEU A 69 -12.74 -1.58 14.38
N THR A 70 -12.59 -1.83 13.08
CA THR A 70 -11.42 -2.53 12.53
C THR A 70 -10.15 -1.69 12.75
N LEU A 71 -10.22 -0.38 12.49
CA LEU A 71 -9.09 0.53 12.73
C LEU A 71 -8.65 0.55 14.20
N SER A 72 -9.59 0.60 15.15
CA SER A 72 -9.26 0.64 16.58
C SER A 72 -8.60 -0.65 17.09
N MET A 73 -8.76 -1.77 16.37
CA MET A 73 -8.09 -3.03 16.66
C MET A 73 -6.79 -3.22 15.86
N SER A 74 -6.51 -2.35 14.90
CA SER A 74 -5.35 -2.43 14.02
C SER A 74 -4.09 -1.92 14.72
N LEU A 75 -2.92 -2.31 14.22
CA LEU A 75 -1.61 -1.94 14.76
C LEU A 75 -0.74 -1.33 13.67
N LEU A 76 0.23 -0.51 14.06
CA LEU A 76 1.15 0.09 13.10
C LEU A 76 1.96 -0.95 12.34
N THR A 77 2.16 -0.70 11.05
CA THR A 77 3.00 -1.52 10.17
C THR A 77 4.44 -1.03 10.12
N ASN A 78 5.32 -1.83 9.51
CA ASN A 78 6.69 -1.42 9.18
C ASN A 78 6.78 -0.53 7.92
N ALA A 79 5.67 0.04 7.44
CA ALA A 79 5.65 0.89 6.25
C ALA A 79 6.13 2.31 6.56
N ILE A 80 5.99 2.78 7.81
CA ILE A 80 6.37 4.15 8.19
C ILE A 80 7.85 4.45 7.85
N PRO A 81 8.84 3.61 8.27
CA PRO A 81 10.24 3.83 7.89
C PRO A 81 10.47 3.82 6.38
N LEU A 82 9.78 2.94 5.65
CA LEU A 82 9.85 2.86 4.20
C LEU A 82 9.35 4.16 3.56
N ILE A 83 8.17 4.64 3.95
CA ILE A 83 7.57 5.87 3.42
C ILE A 83 8.49 7.06 3.67
N ARG A 84 9.07 7.17 4.88
CA ARG A 84 10.05 8.22 5.19
C ARG A 84 11.26 8.17 4.27
N HIS A 85 11.81 6.98 4.05
CA HIS A 85 12.94 6.79 3.14
C HIS A 85 12.59 7.23 1.71
N LEU A 86 11.43 6.83 1.21
CA LEU A 86 10.95 7.19 -0.13
C LEU A 86 10.74 8.71 -0.27
N ILE A 87 10.14 9.36 0.73
CA ILE A 87 9.98 10.83 0.75
C ILE A 87 11.35 11.52 0.71
N SER A 88 12.31 11.08 1.53
CA SER A 88 13.65 11.67 1.55
C SER A 88 14.36 11.53 0.20
N GLN A 89 14.25 10.37 -0.45
CA GLN A 89 14.83 10.16 -1.79
C GLN A 89 14.21 11.07 -2.84
N LEU A 90 12.89 11.28 -2.80
CA LEU A 90 12.21 12.22 -3.69
C LEU A 90 12.66 13.66 -3.44
N GLY A 91 12.80 14.07 -2.16
CA GLY A 91 13.33 15.38 -1.80
C GLY A 91 14.75 15.63 -2.31
N GLU A 92 15.64 14.64 -2.22
CA GLU A 92 17.01 14.73 -2.76
C GLU A 92 17.02 14.90 -4.28
N GLN A 93 16.14 14.18 -4.99
CA GLN A 93 16.00 14.31 -6.44
C GLN A 93 15.41 15.67 -6.85
N ALA A 94 14.48 16.21 -6.06
CA ALA A 94 13.88 17.52 -6.27
C ALA A 94 14.89 18.66 -6.07
N ILE A 95 15.80 18.58 -5.08
CA ILE A 95 16.86 19.59 -4.88
C ILE A 95 17.77 19.71 -6.11
N ALA A 96 17.99 18.61 -6.84
CA ALA A 96 18.76 18.63 -8.08
C ALA A 96 18.01 19.31 -9.26
N ARG A 97 16.72 19.66 -9.08
CA ARG A 97 15.86 20.26 -10.11
C ARG A 97 15.27 21.60 -9.62
N PRO A 98 15.67 22.74 -10.21
CA PRO A 98 15.37 24.08 -9.67
C PRO A 98 13.89 24.54 -9.69
N PHE A 99 12.91 23.67 -9.96
CA PHE A 99 11.49 24.02 -10.13
C PHE A 99 10.51 23.02 -9.50
N HIS A 100 10.91 22.26 -8.48
CA HIS A 100 10.00 21.32 -7.81
C HIS A 100 9.75 21.76 -6.37
N ASP A 101 8.49 22.08 -6.07
CA ASP A 101 8.00 22.11 -4.69
C ASP A 101 8.06 20.68 -4.13
N GLY A 102 8.60 20.52 -2.91
CA GLY A 102 8.80 19.21 -2.28
C GLY A 102 7.54 18.33 -2.28
N GLY A 103 7.73 17.01 -2.21
CA GLY A 103 6.63 16.05 -2.29
C GLY A 103 5.60 16.20 -1.16
N GLU A 104 4.34 15.96 -1.47
CA GLU A 104 3.20 15.93 -0.54
C GLU A 104 2.72 14.48 -0.35
N VAL A 105 2.43 14.08 0.89
CA VAL A 105 1.89 12.75 1.20
C VAL A 105 0.36 12.82 1.25
N PHE A 106 -0.29 12.10 0.35
CA PHE A 106 -1.73 11.93 0.30
C PHE A 106 -2.12 10.61 0.97
N LEU A 107 -2.68 10.69 2.17
CA LEU A 107 -3.15 9.54 2.92
C LEU A 107 -4.62 9.28 2.62
N ASN A 108 -4.90 8.22 1.88
CA ASN A 108 -6.26 7.80 1.57
C ASN A 108 -6.85 6.94 2.69
N TYR A 109 -7.92 7.41 3.31
CA TYR A 109 -8.64 6.70 4.37
C TYR A 109 -9.94 6.04 3.91
N TYR A 110 -10.20 5.95 2.60
CA TYR A 110 -11.26 5.07 2.11
C TYR A 110 -10.97 3.60 2.53
N PRO A 111 -11.96 2.78 2.95
CA PRO A 111 -13.41 3.01 2.95
C PRO A 111 -13.98 3.63 4.25
N TYR A 112 -13.13 4.09 5.16
CA TYR A 112 -13.55 4.49 6.50
C TYR A 112 -14.36 5.78 6.53
N GLN A 113 -15.44 5.76 7.31
CA GLN A 113 -16.24 6.94 7.63
C GLN A 113 -15.72 7.53 8.94
N LEU A 114 -14.81 8.50 8.81
CA LEU A 114 -14.14 9.15 9.93
C LEU A 114 -14.81 10.48 10.26
N SER A 115 -14.89 10.82 11.56
CA SER A 115 -15.25 12.17 11.98
C SER A 115 -14.17 13.17 11.59
N ARG A 116 -14.50 14.46 11.60
CA ARG A 116 -13.50 15.50 11.32
C ARG A 116 -12.39 15.47 12.37
N GLU A 117 -12.76 15.24 13.63
CA GLU A 117 -11.84 15.12 14.74
C GLU A 117 -10.86 13.94 14.52
N ASP A 118 -11.36 12.78 14.09
CA ASP A 118 -10.50 11.62 13.79
C ASP A 118 -9.54 11.89 12.63
N VAL A 119 -10.02 12.55 11.56
CA VAL A 119 -9.17 12.96 10.42
C VAL A 119 -8.06 13.90 10.89
N ASP A 120 -8.39 14.91 11.69
CA ASP A 120 -7.41 15.87 12.21
C ASP A 120 -6.37 15.17 13.11
N GLU A 121 -6.77 14.22 13.95
CA GLU A 121 -5.85 13.47 14.82
C GLU A 121 -4.94 12.52 14.03
N ILE A 122 -5.46 11.82 13.02
CA ILE A 122 -4.64 10.97 12.14
C ILE A 122 -3.63 11.82 11.36
N GLN A 123 -4.05 12.99 10.85
CA GLN A 123 -3.15 13.91 10.14
C GLN A 123 -2.00 14.38 11.04
N LYS A 124 -2.30 14.74 12.28
CA LYS A 124 -1.28 15.12 13.27
C LYS A 124 -0.33 13.98 13.58
N ALA A 125 -0.86 12.78 13.87
CA ALA A 125 -0.05 11.60 14.15
C ALA A 125 0.89 11.28 12.99
N MET A 126 0.39 11.33 11.76
CA MET A 126 1.19 11.12 10.56
C MET A 126 2.26 12.18 10.36
N THR A 127 1.92 13.45 10.56
CA THR A 127 2.90 14.54 10.48
C THR A 127 4.05 14.33 11.46
N ILE A 128 3.73 13.88 12.69
CA ILE A 128 4.71 13.55 13.72
C ILE A 128 5.58 12.35 13.30
N TRP A 129 4.96 11.24 12.86
CA TRP A 129 5.72 10.05 12.41
C TRP A 129 6.59 10.33 11.20
N MET A 130 6.14 11.19 10.28
CA MET A 130 6.93 11.65 9.13
C MET A 130 7.98 12.71 9.50
N GLN A 131 8.05 13.14 10.76
CA GLN A 131 9.00 14.15 11.27
C GLN A 131 8.97 15.46 10.48
N GLY A 132 7.82 15.83 9.92
CA GLY A 132 7.66 17.03 9.11
C GLY A 132 8.47 17.07 7.81
N ILE A 133 8.97 15.93 7.32
CA ILE A 133 9.77 15.87 6.06
C ILE A 133 8.92 16.25 4.85
N ALA A 134 7.61 15.99 4.89
CA ALA A 134 6.65 16.36 3.87
C ALA A 134 5.29 16.76 4.51
N PRO A 135 4.53 17.67 3.89
CA PRO A 135 3.13 17.88 4.26
C PRO A 135 2.32 16.60 4.09
N VAL A 136 1.37 16.37 5.00
CA VAL A 136 0.44 15.24 4.93
C VAL A 136 -0.97 15.79 4.73
N THR A 137 -1.65 15.30 3.70
CA THR A 137 -3.06 15.60 3.40
C THR A 137 -3.87 14.32 3.42
N LEU A 138 -4.94 14.29 4.22
CA LEU A 138 -5.88 13.16 4.21
C LEU A 138 -6.90 13.35 3.09
N ILE A 139 -7.15 12.28 2.36
CA ILE A 139 -8.12 12.21 1.27
C ILE A 139 -9.03 11.00 1.45
N ASN A 140 -10.22 11.05 0.88
CA ASN A 140 -11.14 9.91 0.80
C ASN A 140 -11.56 9.73 -0.65
N ILE A 141 -10.73 9.01 -1.40
CA ILE A 141 -10.96 8.74 -2.82
C ILE A 141 -11.28 7.26 -2.94
N PRO A 142 -12.48 6.89 -3.43
CA PRO A 142 -12.81 5.50 -3.68
C PRO A 142 -12.00 4.96 -4.87
N PRO A 143 -11.70 3.64 -4.92
CA PRO A 143 -10.83 3.05 -5.95
C PRO A 143 -11.25 3.34 -7.39
N ASN A 144 -12.56 3.44 -7.66
CA ASN A 144 -13.11 3.75 -8.98
C ASN A 144 -12.79 5.18 -9.46
N ASN A 145 -12.53 6.11 -8.53
CA ASN A 145 -12.14 7.48 -8.84
C ASN A 145 -10.63 7.66 -8.88
N LEU A 146 -9.86 6.70 -8.36
CA LEU A 146 -8.40 6.66 -8.40
C LEU A 146 -7.93 6.13 -9.77
N THR A 147 -8.35 6.76 -10.87
CA THR A 147 -8.08 6.25 -12.22
C THR A 147 -6.61 6.43 -12.62
N PRO A 148 -6.08 5.65 -13.59
CA PRO A 148 -4.73 5.86 -14.12
C PRO A 148 -4.46 7.31 -14.54
N SER A 149 -5.42 7.98 -15.19
CA SER A 149 -5.31 9.38 -15.57
C SER A 149 -5.15 10.30 -14.35
N TYR A 150 -5.97 10.09 -13.32
CA TYR A 150 -5.89 10.84 -12.08
C TYR A 150 -4.54 10.62 -11.38
N CYS A 151 -4.09 9.36 -11.27
CA CYS A 151 -2.80 9.03 -10.66
C CYS A 151 -1.63 9.68 -11.41
N LYS A 152 -1.67 9.69 -12.75
CA LYS A 152 -0.64 10.32 -13.60
C LYS A 152 -0.42 11.79 -13.28
N GLU A 153 -1.51 12.51 -13.00
CA GLU A 153 -1.51 13.95 -12.79
C GLU A 153 -1.11 14.34 -11.36
N ASN A 154 -1.43 13.48 -10.38
CA ASN A 154 -1.32 13.82 -8.96
C ASN A 154 -0.15 13.13 -8.24
N TYR A 155 0.30 11.98 -8.74
CA TYR A 155 1.24 11.12 -8.01
C TYR A 155 2.46 10.76 -8.86
N SER A 156 3.59 10.65 -8.15
CA SER A 156 4.83 10.05 -8.64
C SER A 156 5.04 8.66 -8.04
N LEU A 157 4.50 8.45 -6.83
CA LEU A 157 4.65 7.25 -6.04
C LEU A 157 3.32 6.89 -5.39
N MET A 158 3.01 5.60 -5.35
CA MET A 158 1.82 5.05 -4.70
C MET A 158 2.22 3.85 -3.85
N LEU A 159 1.69 3.74 -2.63
CA LEU A 159 1.76 2.54 -1.80
C LEU A 159 0.34 2.01 -1.59
N MET A 160 0.09 0.78 -2.03
CA MET A 160 -1.21 0.12 -1.93
C MET A 160 -1.05 -1.29 -1.40
N TYR A 161 -1.99 -1.73 -0.58
CA TYR A 161 -2.07 -3.14 -0.19
C TYR A 161 -2.90 -3.91 -1.22
N GLU A 162 -4.16 -3.53 -1.43
CA GLU A 162 -5.12 -4.25 -2.29
C GLU A 162 -5.01 -3.88 -3.79
N TYR A 163 -3.77 -3.81 -4.30
CA TYR A 163 -3.49 -3.28 -5.63
C TYR A 163 -4.07 -4.11 -6.78
N ALA A 164 -4.18 -5.43 -6.61
CA ALA A 164 -4.65 -6.33 -7.67
C ALA A 164 -6.08 -5.96 -8.10
N SER A 165 -6.96 -5.75 -7.12
CA SER A 165 -8.35 -5.32 -7.37
C SER A 165 -8.45 -3.97 -8.08
N TRP A 166 -7.52 -3.06 -7.80
CA TRP A 166 -7.45 -1.75 -8.45
C TRP A 166 -6.96 -1.85 -9.89
N ILE A 167 -5.93 -2.67 -10.17
CA ILE A 167 -5.46 -2.92 -11.54
C ILE A 167 -6.58 -3.53 -12.38
N ASP A 168 -7.26 -4.55 -11.86
CA ASP A 168 -8.35 -5.23 -12.56
C ASP A 168 -9.52 -4.29 -12.85
N MET A 169 -9.89 -3.45 -11.86
CA MET A 169 -10.93 -2.44 -12.01
C MET A 169 -10.64 -1.44 -13.14
N HIS A 170 -9.37 -1.09 -13.33
CA HIS A 170 -8.94 -0.08 -14.30
C HIS A 170 -8.30 -0.67 -15.57
N ALA A 171 -8.40 -1.98 -15.80
CA ALA A 171 -7.76 -2.66 -16.92
C ALA A 171 -8.10 -2.02 -18.29
N GLU A 172 -9.36 -1.61 -18.49
CA GLU A 172 -9.78 -0.91 -19.72
C GLU A 172 -9.20 0.50 -19.86
N GLU A 173 -8.94 1.20 -18.75
CA GLU A 173 -8.33 2.52 -18.77
C GLU A 173 -6.81 2.41 -18.99
N PHE A 174 -6.15 1.41 -18.41
CA PHE A 174 -4.74 1.14 -18.67
C PHE A 174 -4.43 0.82 -20.14
N ALA A 175 -5.40 0.27 -20.88
CA ALA A 175 -5.31 0.11 -22.33
C ALA A 175 -5.24 1.45 -23.10
N LYS A 176 -5.67 2.55 -22.47
CA LYS A 176 -5.72 3.91 -23.04
C LYS A 176 -4.66 4.82 -22.45
N VAL A 177 -4.38 4.69 -21.16
CA VAL A 177 -3.51 5.57 -20.38
C VAL A 177 -2.51 4.74 -19.60
N GLN A 178 -1.26 4.75 -20.07
CA GLN A 178 -0.13 4.18 -19.37
C GLN A 178 0.54 5.22 -18.48
N ILE A 179 1.01 4.77 -17.32
CA ILE A 179 1.67 5.55 -16.27
C ILE A 179 2.98 4.89 -15.81
N PRO A 180 3.90 4.55 -16.72
CA PRO A 180 5.17 3.89 -16.36
C PRO A 180 6.04 4.75 -15.43
N ASP A 181 5.86 6.08 -15.44
CA ASP A 181 6.57 7.03 -14.58
C ASP A 181 5.99 7.12 -13.15
N VAL A 182 4.88 6.43 -12.87
CA VAL A 182 4.30 6.31 -11.53
C VAL A 182 4.76 4.99 -10.93
N THR A 183 5.47 5.06 -9.80
CA THR A 183 5.92 3.86 -9.09
C THR A 183 4.87 3.38 -8.11
N LEU A 184 4.44 2.13 -8.22
CA LEU A 184 3.44 1.50 -7.35
C LEU A 184 4.12 0.42 -6.49
N PHE A 185 4.28 0.71 -5.20
CA PHE A 185 4.83 -0.22 -4.20
C PHE A 185 3.71 -1.03 -3.55
N VAL A 186 3.87 -2.35 -3.58
CA VAL A 186 2.83 -3.31 -3.17
C VAL A 186 3.45 -4.52 -2.45
N PRO A 187 2.68 -5.25 -1.60
CA PRO A 187 3.20 -6.43 -0.95
C PRO A 187 3.49 -7.55 -1.96
N ALA A 188 4.63 -8.22 -1.80
CA ALA A 188 5.02 -9.41 -2.55
C ALA A 188 4.26 -10.66 -2.07
N ILE A 189 2.94 -10.67 -2.25
CA ILE A 189 2.04 -11.79 -1.88
C ILE A 189 1.12 -12.19 -3.04
N TYR A 190 0.53 -13.37 -2.94
CA TYR A 190 -0.50 -13.87 -3.83
C TYR A 190 -1.89 -13.58 -3.26
N PHE A 191 -2.69 -12.76 -3.96
CA PHE A 191 -4.05 -12.39 -3.54
C PHE A 191 -5.10 -13.48 -3.81
N GLU A 192 -4.91 -14.28 -4.87
CA GLU A 192 -5.87 -15.33 -5.23
C GLU A 192 -5.32 -16.73 -4.94
N LYS A 193 -4.31 -17.15 -5.71
CA LYS A 193 -3.73 -18.48 -5.61
C LYS A 193 -2.24 -18.41 -5.86
N LYS A 194 -1.45 -19.05 -4.98
CA LYS A 194 -0.04 -19.32 -5.25
C LYS A 194 0.07 -20.21 -6.49
N PRO A 195 0.78 -19.81 -7.55
CA PRO A 195 1.02 -20.67 -8.69
C PRO A 195 1.69 -21.98 -8.25
N THR A 196 1.27 -23.09 -8.86
CA THR A 196 1.89 -24.40 -8.69
C THR A 196 3.31 -24.40 -9.26
N GLU A 197 4.18 -25.31 -8.79
CA GLU A 197 5.54 -25.43 -9.33
C GLU A 197 5.57 -25.67 -10.85
N GLU A 198 4.55 -26.32 -11.41
CA GLU A 198 4.44 -26.56 -12.85
C GLU A 198 4.08 -25.27 -13.62
N GLU A 199 3.14 -24.48 -13.11
CA GLU A 199 2.80 -23.16 -13.65
C GLU A 199 4.02 -22.22 -13.58
N LEU A 200 4.77 -22.27 -12.47
CA LEU A 200 6.02 -21.53 -12.31
C LEU A 200 7.09 -21.96 -13.32
N LYS A 201 7.27 -23.26 -13.55
CA LYS A 201 8.24 -23.77 -14.56
C LYS A 201 7.92 -23.29 -15.98
N GLY A 202 6.65 -23.04 -16.30
CA GLY A 202 6.23 -22.47 -17.58
C GLY A 202 6.53 -20.98 -17.73
N MET A 203 6.39 -20.22 -16.64
CA MET A 203 6.65 -18.77 -16.59
C MET A 203 8.15 -18.45 -16.47
N VAL A 204 8.90 -19.28 -15.74
CA VAL A 204 10.34 -19.15 -15.45
C VAL A 204 11.17 -19.90 -16.52
N LYS A 205 10.77 -19.82 -17.79
CA LYS A 205 11.57 -20.34 -18.91
C LYS A 205 12.88 -19.56 -19.07
N GLU A 206 12.89 -18.32 -18.62
CA GLU A 206 14.06 -17.49 -18.39
C GLU A 206 14.25 -17.41 -16.86
N SER A 207 15.47 -17.42 -16.34
CA SER A 207 15.85 -17.60 -14.92
C SER A 207 15.39 -16.49 -13.95
N MET A 208 14.21 -15.90 -14.17
CA MET A 208 13.63 -14.78 -13.45
C MET A 208 12.62 -15.25 -12.40
N HIS A 209 12.69 -14.71 -11.20
CA HIS A 209 11.73 -15.03 -10.14
C HIS A 209 10.30 -14.59 -10.54
N PRO A 210 9.21 -15.31 -10.19
CA PRO A 210 7.84 -14.99 -10.64
C PRO A 210 7.40 -13.56 -10.33
N MET A 211 7.74 -13.05 -9.14
CA MET A 211 7.46 -11.67 -8.76
C MET A 211 8.18 -10.64 -9.66
N GLN A 212 9.44 -10.92 -10.04
CA GLN A 212 10.18 -10.05 -10.94
C GLN A 212 9.59 -10.09 -12.36
N ALA A 213 9.10 -11.25 -12.79
CA ALA A 213 8.41 -11.36 -14.07
C ALA A 213 7.12 -10.51 -14.09
N ILE A 214 6.37 -10.47 -12.99
CA ILE A 214 5.18 -9.61 -12.86
C ILE A 214 5.57 -8.12 -12.93
N GLU A 215 6.61 -7.68 -12.21
CA GLU A 215 7.10 -6.30 -12.33
C GLU A 215 7.51 -5.96 -13.76
N PHE A 216 8.24 -6.86 -14.41
CA PHE A 216 8.73 -6.67 -15.78
C PHE A 216 7.57 -6.54 -16.77
N LEU A 217 6.58 -7.44 -16.70
CA LEU A 217 5.40 -7.40 -17.55
C LEU A 217 4.57 -6.13 -17.35
N ALA A 218 4.45 -5.67 -16.09
CA ALA A 218 3.71 -4.45 -15.76
C ALA A 218 4.47 -3.16 -16.13
N SER A 219 5.80 -3.20 -16.27
CA SER A 219 6.67 -2.01 -16.38
C SER A 219 6.32 -1.02 -17.50
N THR A 220 5.71 -1.50 -18.59
CA THR A 220 5.27 -0.64 -19.70
C THR A 220 3.96 0.11 -19.40
N ILE A 221 3.20 -0.38 -18.43
CA ILE A 221 1.89 0.13 -18.03
C ILE A 221 2.02 0.98 -16.76
N ILE A 222 2.75 0.49 -15.75
CA ILE A 222 2.97 1.12 -14.45
C ILE A 222 4.28 0.64 -13.83
N GLY A 223 4.97 1.50 -13.08
CA GLY A 223 6.19 1.16 -12.36
C GLY A 223 5.94 0.27 -11.14
N LEU A 224 5.54 -0.99 -11.34
CA LEU A 224 5.23 -1.92 -10.25
C LEU A 224 6.49 -2.34 -9.49
N LYS A 225 6.41 -2.31 -8.16
CA LYS A 225 7.45 -2.75 -7.23
C LYS A 225 6.84 -3.62 -6.13
N LEU A 226 7.13 -4.92 -6.19
CA LEU A 226 6.76 -5.91 -5.19
C LEU A 226 7.82 -5.89 -4.09
N ILE A 227 7.42 -5.47 -2.88
CA ILE A 227 8.31 -5.37 -1.72
C ILE A 227 7.87 -6.35 -0.63
N ASP A 228 8.78 -6.63 0.30
CA ASP A 228 8.54 -7.58 1.37
C ASP A 228 7.27 -7.26 2.17
N VAL A 229 6.41 -8.26 2.35
CA VAL A 229 5.16 -8.17 3.10
C VAL A 229 5.38 -7.72 4.54
N MET A 230 6.58 -7.87 5.09
CA MET A 230 6.95 -7.38 6.41
C MET A 230 6.69 -5.87 6.55
N HIS A 231 6.85 -5.09 5.47
CA HIS A 231 6.56 -3.65 5.45
C HIS A 231 5.07 -3.35 5.70
N PHE A 232 4.19 -4.25 5.27
CA PHE A 232 2.75 -4.11 5.46
C PHE A 232 2.27 -4.82 6.72
N SER A 233 3.15 -5.49 7.45
CA SER A 233 2.81 -6.26 8.66
C SER A 233 3.06 -5.45 9.92
N ILE A 234 2.36 -5.79 11.01
CA ILE A 234 2.56 -5.18 12.33
C ILE A 234 4.04 -5.07 12.72
N LEU A 235 4.40 -4.05 13.49
CA LEU A 235 5.77 -3.89 14.01
C LEU A 235 6.25 -5.17 14.72
N SER A 236 7.37 -5.73 14.27
CA SER A 236 7.99 -6.89 14.91
C SER A 236 8.51 -6.51 16.30
N LYS A 237 8.62 -7.47 17.23
CA LYS A 237 9.11 -7.20 18.59
C LYS A 237 10.53 -6.61 18.59
N ASP A 238 11.35 -6.97 17.61
CA ASP A 238 12.73 -6.52 17.49
C ASP A 238 12.86 -5.05 17.04
N GLN A 239 11.79 -4.48 16.45
CA GLN A 239 11.76 -3.10 15.96
C GLN A 239 11.11 -2.10 16.95
N LYS A 240 10.65 -2.56 18.12
CA LYS A 240 10.04 -1.69 19.15
C LYS A 240 11.04 -0.82 19.93
N THR A 241 12.32 -0.85 19.58
CA THR A 241 13.41 -0.18 20.33
C THR A 241 14.23 0.82 19.52
N ALA A 242 13.78 1.20 18.32
CA ALA A 242 14.43 2.23 17.51
C ALA A 242 13.74 3.60 17.64
#